data_AF-A0A7D4C020-F1
#
_entry.id   AF-A0A7D4C020-F1
#
_cell.length_a   1.000
_cell.length_b   1.000
_cell.length_c   1.000
_cell.angle_alpha   90.00
_cell.angle_beta   90.00
_cell.angle_gamma   90.00
#
_symmetry.space_group_name_H-M   'P 1'
#
loop_
_entity.id
_entity.type
_entity.pdbx_description
1 polymer ?
#
loop_
_entity_poly.entity_id
_entity_poly.type
_entity_poly.pdbx_seq_one_letter_code
_entity_poly.pdbx_strand_id
1 'polypeptide(L)'
;MANEFIIKINKDSHGNELSLASMSIEAADALKIFIESLSQFAKLSNKAADMKLSLKDGCIESALVYPESEVKIDEEIQSIVDGKSDNNEFIKFFKDIQDKIQANGLDYSVMHFVNGEKIDLTETFKAKKFAYKRPNKGFWKEEIVFIEGRLFESGGKTKTNIHLDYKGKEFAINCSINQAIKINKLLYQQVYVCALKKWKFEGQETYELIDTYLLPGVFRKYKNFYQSIKEDDSLERFDIIHDNVVSIIEKRGLDVPDIFRLMRLYNHPQSDKGIVQTILMALKPLRRHERVSGIYQELAALLK
;
A
#
# COMPACT_ATOMS: atom_id res chain seq x y z
N MET A 1 31.55 -3.83 15.20
CA MET A 1 31.80 -2.39 15.44
C MET A 1 30.44 -1.70 15.47
N ALA A 2 30.34 -0.38 15.54
CA ALA A 2 29.04 0.31 15.41
C ALA A 2 29.00 1.00 14.05
N ASN A 3 27.81 1.14 13.47
CA ASN A 3 27.60 1.93 12.27
C ASN A 3 27.41 3.40 12.64
N GLU A 4 27.83 4.31 11.76
CA GLU A 4 27.80 5.75 12.03
C GLU A 4 27.35 6.54 10.81
N PHE A 5 26.41 7.47 10.99
CA PHE A 5 26.09 8.48 9.99
C PHE A 5 26.55 9.85 10.50
N ILE A 6 27.53 10.45 9.82
CA ILE A 6 28.30 11.60 10.29
C ILE A 6 28.11 12.80 9.38
N ILE A 7 27.79 13.94 9.97
CA ILE A 7 27.74 15.24 9.30
C ILE A 7 28.75 16.14 9.98
N LYS A 8 29.62 16.78 9.20
CA LYS A 8 30.73 17.59 9.70
C LYS A 8 30.80 18.93 8.97
N ILE A 9 30.95 20.01 9.74
CA ILE A 9 31.30 21.35 9.26
C ILE A 9 32.81 21.48 9.36
N ASN A 10 33.48 21.61 8.21
CA ASN A 10 34.94 21.66 8.14
C ASN A 10 35.46 23.10 8.33
N LYS A 11 34.83 24.07 7.66
CA LYS A 11 35.28 25.47 7.64
C LYS A 11 34.11 26.43 7.57
N ASP A 12 34.33 27.65 8.07
CA ASP A 12 33.38 28.75 7.90
C ASP A 12 33.40 29.31 6.46
N SER A 13 32.53 30.28 6.18
CA SER A 13 32.43 30.93 4.87
C SER A 13 33.64 31.79 4.48
N HIS A 14 34.55 32.05 5.43
CA HIS A 14 35.80 32.76 5.23
C HIS A 14 37.00 31.81 5.19
N GLY A 15 36.78 30.50 5.32
CA GLY A 15 37.81 29.45 5.30
C GLY A 15 38.50 29.21 6.64
N ASN A 16 38.00 29.79 7.75
CA ASN A 16 38.53 29.57 9.08
C ASN A 16 38.10 28.20 9.62
N GLU A 17 38.96 27.60 10.45
CA GLU A 17 38.63 26.39 11.19
C GLU A 17 37.61 26.69 12.28
N LEU A 18 36.71 25.73 12.50
CA LEU A 18 35.62 25.83 13.47
C LEU A 18 35.83 24.81 14.58
N SER A 19 35.56 25.22 15.82
CA SER A 19 35.53 24.35 16.99
C SER A 19 34.23 24.51 17.77
N LEU A 20 33.91 23.55 18.64
CA LEU A 20 32.71 23.69 19.48
C LEU A 20 32.84 24.87 20.47
N ALA A 21 34.06 25.23 20.83
CA ALA A 21 34.34 26.36 21.72
C ALA A 21 34.26 27.73 21.02
N SER A 22 34.44 27.77 19.71
CA SER A 22 34.47 29.01 18.91
C SER A 22 33.91 28.76 17.52
N MET A 23 32.58 28.85 17.40
CA MET A 23 31.86 28.71 16.13
C MET A 23 31.16 30.00 15.74
N SER A 24 31.01 30.22 14.43
CA SER A 24 30.17 31.30 13.93
C SER A 24 28.69 31.02 14.22
N ILE A 25 27.85 32.05 14.19
CA ILE A 25 26.40 31.91 14.40
C ILE A 25 25.79 30.99 13.32
N GLU A 26 26.26 31.10 12.08
CA GLU A 26 25.81 30.27 10.97
C GLU A 26 26.17 28.79 11.18
N ALA A 27 27.35 28.52 11.73
CA ALA A 27 27.79 27.17 12.07
C ALA A 27 26.99 26.58 13.25
N ALA A 28 26.66 27.40 14.25
CA ALA A 28 25.79 27.02 15.37
C ALA A 28 24.37 26.67 14.90
N ASP A 29 23.79 27.48 14.02
CA ASP A 29 22.47 27.25 13.44
C ASP A 29 22.43 25.97 12.58
N ALA A 30 23.49 25.71 11.81
CA ALA A 30 23.61 24.47 11.04
C ALA A 30 23.73 23.25 11.97
N LEU A 31 24.59 23.32 12.98
CA LEU A 31 24.78 22.23 13.96
C LEU A 31 23.47 21.90 14.68
N LYS A 32 22.71 22.92 15.10
CA LYS A 32 21.41 22.72 15.74
C LYS A 32 20.48 21.88 14.87
N ILE A 33 20.38 22.21 13.58
CA ILE A 33 19.51 21.50 12.64
C ILE A 33 20.00 20.07 12.41
N PHE A 34 21.30 19.85 12.35
CA PHE A 34 21.85 18.49 12.23
C PHE A 34 21.51 17.64 13.45
N ILE A 35 21.70 18.17 14.66
CA ILE A 35 21.35 17.46 15.91
C ILE A 35 19.86 17.17 15.98
N GLU A 36 19.01 18.15 15.68
CA GLU A 36 17.55 17.98 15.69
C GLU A 36 17.10 16.93 14.67
N SER A 37 17.65 16.97 13.45
CA SER A 37 17.33 16.03 12.37
C SER A 37 17.77 14.61 12.70
N LEU A 38 19.00 14.42 13.20
CA LEU A 38 19.50 13.11 13.61
C LEU A 38 18.74 12.55 14.83
N SER A 39 18.36 13.42 15.77
CA SER A 39 17.56 13.03 16.94
C SER A 39 16.15 12.57 16.53
N GLN A 40 15.50 13.31 15.63
CA GLN A 40 14.17 12.94 15.14
C GLN A 40 14.24 11.66 14.29
N PHE A 41 15.27 11.52 13.46
CA PHE A 41 15.54 10.29 12.71
C PHE A 41 15.67 9.08 13.65
N ALA A 42 16.47 9.19 14.72
CA ALA A 42 16.64 8.12 15.70
C ALA A 42 15.34 7.71 16.40
N LYS A 43 14.47 8.69 16.71
CA LYS A 43 13.18 8.47 17.36
C LYS A 43 12.15 7.73 16.50
N LEU A 44 12.29 7.76 15.18
CA LEU A 44 11.41 7.00 14.28
C LEU A 44 11.79 5.51 14.20
N SER A 45 12.94 5.12 14.75
CA SER A 45 13.33 3.70 14.82
C SER A 45 12.78 3.04 16.09
N ASN A 46 12.36 1.78 15.93
CA ASN A 46 11.83 0.95 17.02
C ASN A 46 12.86 0.66 18.14
N LYS A 47 14.15 0.96 17.93
CA LYS A 47 15.23 0.81 18.92
C LYS A 47 15.97 2.12 19.19
N ALA A 48 15.25 3.23 19.28
CA ALA A 48 15.81 4.54 19.62
C ALA A 48 16.70 4.52 20.88
N ALA A 49 16.43 3.62 21.85
CA ALA A 49 17.20 3.49 23.08
C ALA A 49 18.65 2.98 22.86
N ASP A 50 18.91 2.27 21.77
CA ASP A 50 20.22 1.69 21.45
C ASP A 50 21.08 2.65 20.60
N MET A 51 20.52 3.79 20.20
CA MET A 51 21.19 4.80 19.39
C MET A 51 21.82 5.87 20.25
N LYS A 52 22.95 6.41 19.77
CA LYS A 52 23.65 7.51 20.44
C LYS A 52 23.90 8.63 19.45
N LEU A 53 23.65 9.86 19.89
CA LEU A 53 24.16 11.04 19.23
C LEU A 53 25.52 11.37 19.83
N SER A 54 26.52 11.62 18.99
CA SER A 54 27.82 12.07 19.44
C SER A 54 28.20 13.39 18.78
N LEU A 55 28.90 14.21 19.57
CA LEU A 55 29.53 15.45 19.14
C LEU A 55 31.02 15.32 19.44
N LYS A 56 31.88 15.60 18.46
CA LYS A 56 33.33 15.56 18.63
C LYS A 56 33.91 16.96 18.44
N ASP A 57 34.96 17.27 19.20
CA ASP A 57 35.64 18.57 19.14
C ASP A 57 36.89 18.47 18.24
N GLY A 58 37.26 19.59 17.62
CA GLY A 58 38.31 19.69 16.59
C GLY A 58 37.75 19.97 15.18
N CYS A 59 36.48 19.66 14.96
CA CYS A 59 35.60 20.14 13.88
C CYS A 59 34.16 19.99 14.39
N ILE A 60 33.22 20.81 13.92
CA ILE A 60 31.82 20.68 14.36
C ILE A 60 31.22 19.43 13.68
N GLU A 61 31.29 18.29 14.38
CA GLU A 61 30.82 16.99 13.92
C GLU A 61 29.61 16.55 14.74
N SER A 62 28.54 16.14 14.05
CA SER A 62 27.39 15.46 14.63
C SER A 62 27.23 14.10 13.99
N ALA A 63 27.18 13.05 14.81
CA ALA A 63 27.05 11.67 14.33
C ALA A 63 25.91 10.93 15.02
N LEU A 64 25.15 10.16 14.23
CA LEU A 64 24.23 9.14 14.71
C LEU A 64 24.96 7.80 14.73
N VAL A 65 25.14 7.23 15.91
CA VAL A 65 25.77 5.92 16.14
C VAL A 65 24.69 4.89 16.42
N TYR A 66 24.69 3.78 15.67
CA TYR A 66 23.69 2.73 15.77
C TYR A 66 24.30 1.32 15.66
N PRO A 67 23.67 0.28 16.26
CA PRO A 67 24.18 -1.08 16.23
C PRO A 67 24.23 -1.67 14.81
N GLU A 68 25.21 -2.54 14.53
CA GLU A 68 25.30 -3.31 13.26
C GLU A 68 24.06 -4.18 13.01
N SER A 69 23.35 -4.58 14.07
CA SER A 69 22.11 -5.36 13.98
C SER A 69 20.91 -4.56 13.46
N GLU A 70 21.01 -3.23 13.35
CA GLU A 70 19.96 -2.36 12.82
C GLU A 70 20.07 -2.13 11.31
N VAL A 71 19.91 -3.21 10.55
CA VAL A 71 19.96 -3.20 9.07
C VAL A 71 18.94 -2.23 8.46
N LYS A 72 17.79 -2.04 9.11
CA LYS A 72 16.73 -1.14 8.61
C LYS A 72 17.13 0.32 8.51
N ILE A 73 18.00 0.79 9.41
CA ILE A 73 18.47 2.18 9.38
C ILE A 73 19.37 2.39 8.17
N ASP A 74 20.27 1.44 7.95
CA ASP A 74 21.18 1.44 6.83
C ASP A 74 20.41 1.41 5.50
N GLU A 75 19.47 0.48 5.37
CA GLU A 75 18.57 0.37 4.22
C GLU A 75 17.79 1.67 3.97
N GLU A 76 17.30 2.33 5.02
CA GLU A 76 16.53 3.58 4.89
C GLU A 76 17.42 4.74 4.44
N ILE A 77 18.62 4.90 5.03
CA ILE A 77 19.60 5.92 4.62
C ILE A 77 19.96 5.71 3.14
N GLN A 78 20.29 4.49 2.74
CA GLN A 78 20.64 4.18 1.37
C GLN A 78 19.45 4.40 0.42
N SER A 79 18.24 4.03 0.84
CA SER A 79 17.02 4.22 0.06
C SER A 79 16.71 5.70 -0.18
N ILE A 80 16.99 6.59 0.79
CA ILE A 80 16.84 8.04 0.62
C ILE A 80 17.92 8.58 -0.34
N VAL A 81 19.18 8.18 -0.13
CA VAL A 81 20.32 8.55 -0.98
C VAL A 81 20.07 8.17 -2.45
N ASP A 82 19.51 6.99 -2.68
CA ASP A 82 19.15 6.47 -4.00
C ASP A 82 17.86 7.07 -4.58
N GLY A 83 17.12 7.88 -3.81
CA GLY A 83 15.82 8.43 -4.20
C GLY A 83 14.69 7.39 -4.29
N LYS A 84 14.85 6.25 -3.61
CA LYS A 84 13.90 5.12 -3.59
C LYS A 84 13.02 5.08 -2.35
N SER A 85 13.33 5.84 -1.29
CA SER A 85 12.53 5.81 -0.06
C SER A 85 11.08 6.28 -0.29
N ASP A 86 10.14 5.56 0.31
CA ASP A 86 8.71 5.91 0.36
C ASP A 86 8.34 6.64 1.66
N ASN A 87 9.27 6.77 2.61
CA ASN A 87 9.00 7.34 3.91
C ASN A 87 9.29 8.85 3.93
N ASN A 88 8.23 9.63 3.72
CA ASN A 88 8.34 11.09 3.70
C ASN A 88 8.79 11.71 5.04
N GLU A 89 8.60 11.03 6.17
CA GLU A 89 9.10 11.52 7.47
C GLU A 89 10.63 11.42 7.54
N PHE A 90 11.20 10.29 7.10
CA PHE A 90 12.65 10.15 7.01
C PHE A 90 13.27 11.08 5.96
N ILE A 91 12.64 11.20 4.79
CA ILE A 91 13.09 12.12 3.73
C ILE A 91 13.12 13.56 4.24
N LYS A 92 12.18 13.96 5.10
CA LYS A 92 12.14 15.32 5.65
C LYS A 92 13.44 15.69 6.38
N PHE A 93 13.93 14.81 7.27
CA PHE A 93 15.15 15.10 8.05
C PHE A 93 16.37 15.23 7.14
N PHE A 94 16.46 14.38 6.12
CA PHE A 94 17.53 14.46 5.13
C PHE A 94 17.45 15.75 4.31
N LYS A 95 16.24 16.23 3.99
CA LYS A 95 16.04 17.52 3.33
C LYS A 95 16.39 18.71 4.21
N ASP A 96 16.06 18.67 5.50
CA ASP A 96 16.41 19.74 6.43
C ASP A 96 17.94 19.87 6.55
N ILE A 97 18.66 18.74 6.61
CA ILE A 97 20.13 18.70 6.54
C ILE A 97 20.63 19.23 5.19
N GLN A 98 20.07 18.74 4.09
CA GLN A 98 20.47 19.11 2.73
C GLN A 98 20.26 20.60 2.45
N ASP A 99 19.13 21.16 2.87
CA ASP A 99 18.81 22.57 2.72
C ASP A 99 19.82 23.43 3.48
N LYS A 100 20.32 22.98 4.64
CA LYS A 100 21.41 23.68 5.34
C LYS A 100 22.75 23.59 4.63
N ILE A 101 23.11 22.41 4.11
CA ILE A 101 24.34 22.20 3.35
C ILE A 101 24.33 23.07 2.07
N GLN A 102 23.17 23.26 1.43
CA GLN A 102 23.05 24.02 0.19
C GLN A 102 22.86 25.52 0.39
N ALA A 103 22.28 25.96 1.52
CA ALA A 103 21.94 27.36 1.75
C ALA A 103 23.13 28.23 2.16
N ASN A 104 24.19 27.65 2.71
CA ASN A 104 25.25 28.39 3.38
C ASN A 104 26.62 28.14 2.73
N GLY A 105 27.48 29.17 2.70
CA GLY A 105 28.85 29.09 2.19
C GLY A 105 29.84 28.35 3.09
N LEU A 106 29.39 27.54 4.06
CA LEU A 106 30.27 26.73 4.90
C LEU A 106 30.73 25.49 4.12
N ASP A 107 31.89 24.94 4.49
CA ASP A 107 32.34 23.66 3.92
C ASP A 107 31.85 22.48 4.77
N TYR A 108 31.25 21.50 4.10
CA TYR A 108 30.61 20.35 4.74
C TYR A 108 31.14 19.03 4.18
N SER A 109 31.19 18.01 5.03
CA SER A 109 31.35 16.60 4.62
C SER A 109 30.30 15.72 5.27
N VAL A 110 29.75 14.77 4.50
CA VAL A 110 28.77 13.80 4.97
C VAL A 110 29.30 12.40 4.71
N MET A 111 29.42 11.60 5.77
CA MET A 111 30.02 10.27 5.72
C MET A 111 29.09 9.24 6.35
N HIS A 112 29.07 8.06 5.78
CA HIS A 112 28.29 6.94 6.28
C HIS A 112 29.20 5.72 6.44
N PHE A 113 29.30 5.22 7.66
CA PHE A 113 30.13 4.09 8.05
C PHE A 113 29.25 2.88 8.33
N VAL A 114 29.40 1.84 7.52
CA VAL A 114 28.60 0.62 7.59
C VAL A 114 29.53 -0.57 7.63
N ASN A 115 29.48 -1.35 8.70
CA ASN A 115 30.33 -2.55 8.89
C ASN A 115 31.83 -2.29 8.65
N GLY A 116 32.30 -1.08 9.00
CA GLY A 116 33.68 -0.65 8.80
C GLY A 116 34.01 -0.08 7.42
N GLU A 117 33.09 -0.13 6.46
CA GLU A 117 33.23 0.54 5.16
C GLU A 117 32.80 2.01 5.26
N LYS A 118 33.54 2.89 4.58
CA LYS A 118 33.28 4.33 4.55
C LYS A 118 32.70 4.73 3.20
N ILE A 119 31.50 5.30 3.22
CA ILE A 119 30.79 5.83 2.05
C ILE A 119 30.74 7.36 2.18
N ASP A 120 31.25 8.06 1.16
CA ASP A 120 31.17 9.53 1.09
C ASP A 120 29.87 9.95 0.38
N LEU A 121 29.02 10.68 1.09
CA LEU A 121 27.72 11.15 0.61
C LEU A 121 27.71 12.67 0.37
N THR A 122 28.86 13.33 0.49
CA THR A 122 28.97 14.80 0.43
C THR A 122 28.38 15.36 -0.86
N GLU A 123 28.75 14.79 -2.01
CA GLU A 123 28.23 15.24 -3.31
C GLU A 123 26.73 14.97 -3.46
N THR A 124 26.20 13.87 -2.90
CA THR A 124 24.76 13.60 -2.90
C THR A 124 23.98 14.70 -2.19
N PHE A 125 24.46 15.15 -1.02
CA PHE A 125 23.84 16.24 -0.28
C PHE A 125 24.04 17.61 -0.97
N LYS A 126 25.12 17.81 -1.73
CA LYS A 126 25.33 19.03 -2.54
C LYS A 126 24.57 19.03 -3.88
N ALA A 127 24.13 17.86 -4.35
CA ALA A 127 23.45 17.69 -5.64
C ALA A 127 21.95 18.07 -5.59
N LYS A 128 21.15 17.45 -6.44
CA LYS A 128 19.71 17.74 -6.54
C LYS A 128 18.99 17.42 -5.23
N LYS A 129 18.04 18.29 -4.84
CA LYS A 129 17.26 18.10 -3.62
C LYS A 129 16.57 16.74 -3.56
N PHE A 130 16.60 16.08 -2.40
CA PHE A 130 15.83 14.88 -2.15
C PHE A 130 14.35 15.17 -2.41
N ALA A 131 13.71 14.29 -3.17
CA ALA A 131 12.31 14.44 -3.53
C ALA A 131 11.44 13.74 -2.49
N TYR A 132 10.44 14.43 -1.95
CA TYR A 132 9.34 13.72 -1.32
C TYR A 132 8.70 12.87 -2.40
N LYS A 133 8.49 11.59 -2.12
CA LYS A 133 7.59 10.83 -2.95
C LYS A 133 6.21 11.39 -2.69
N ARG A 134 5.57 11.85 -3.77
CA ARG A 134 4.17 12.25 -3.70
C ARG A 134 3.45 11.04 -3.10
N PRO A 135 2.70 11.19 -2.00
CA PRO A 135 1.85 10.10 -1.53
C PRO A 135 1.06 9.67 -2.75
N ASN A 136 1.20 8.40 -3.14
CA ASN A 136 0.44 7.85 -4.26
C ASN A 136 -1.00 8.30 -4.03
N LYS A 137 -1.56 9.13 -4.94
CA LYS A 137 -2.92 9.66 -4.83
C LYS A 137 -3.81 8.47 -4.44
N GLY A 138 -4.27 8.47 -3.18
CA GLY A 138 -4.58 7.25 -2.42
C GLY A 138 -5.04 6.10 -3.29
N PHE A 139 -4.20 5.08 -3.45
CA PHE A 139 -4.65 3.82 -4.02
C PHE A 139 -5.85 3.38 -3.18
N TRP A 140 -7.01 3.32 -3.83
CA TRP A 140 -8.15 2.65 -3.24
C TRP A 140 -7.69 1.22 -2.95
N LYS A 141 -7.72 0.84 -1.67
CA LYS A 141 -7.66 -0.56 -1.32
C LYS A 141 -9.04 -1.13 -1.63
N GLU A 142 -9.06 -2.24 -2.36
CA GLU A 142 -10.29 -2.95 -2.64
C GLU A 142 -10.21 -4.38 -2.10
N GLU A 143 -11.35 -4.90 -1.65
CA GLU A 143 -11.49 -6.26 -1.17
C GLU A 143 -12.89 -6.76 -1.49
N ILE A 144 -13.01 -8.02 -1.90
CA ILE A 144 -14.32 -8.66 -1.99
C ILE A 144 -14.73 -9.12 -0.60
N VAL A 145 -15.89 -8.65 -0.16
CA VAL A 145 -16.47 -9.00 1.13
C VAL A 145 -17.80 -9.73 0.92
N PHE A 146 -18.04 -10.71 1.79
CA PHE A 146 -19.27 -11.49 1.83
C PHE A 146 -20.06 -11.04 3.07
N ILE A 147 -21.18 -10.36 2.83
CA ILE A 147 -22.01 -9.75 3.87
C ILE A 147 -23.34 -10.50 3.93
N GLU A 148 -23.75 -10.88 5.13
CA GLU A 148 -25.10 -11.34 5.42
C GLU A 148 -25.79 -10.27 6.26
N GLY A 149 -27.08 -10.02 6.04
CA GLY A 149 -27.83 -9.03 6.83
C GLY A 149 -29.30 -9.00 6.45
N ARG A 150 -30.10 -8.28 7.25
CA ARG A 150 -31.50 -8.01 6.95
C ARG A 150 -31.59 -6.79 6.03
N LEU A 151 -32.17 -6.96 4.85
CA LEU A 151 -32.41 -5.84 3.93
C LEU A 151 -33.52 -4.96 4.49
N PHE A 152 -33.28 -3.66 4.67
CA PHE A 152 -34.30 -2.74 5.20
C PHE A 152 -34.59 -1.55 4.28
N GLU A 153 -33.72 -1.27 3.31
CA GLU A 153 -33.95 -0.26 2.28
C GLU A 153 -33.35 -0.70 0.94
N SER A 154 -34.01 -0.35 -0.16
CA SER A 154 -33.53 -0.64 -1.52
C SER A 154 -34.00 0.44 -2.49
N GLY A 155 -33.08 1.10 -3.17
CA GLY A 155 -33.36 2.11 -4.19
C GLY A 155 -32.69 3.46 -3.90
N GLY A 156 -33.19 4.52 -4.52
CA GLY A 156 -32.71 5.88 -4.29
C GLY A 156 -32.85 6.74 -5.54
N LYS A 157 -33.29 8.00 -5.37
CA LYS A 157 -33.57 8.92 -6.50
C LYS A 157 -32.31 9.37 -7.24
N THR A 158 -31.22 9.63 -6.50
CA THR A 158 -29.98 10.20 -7.03
C THR A 158 -28.82 9.22 -7.04
N LYS A 159 -28.77 8.32 -6.05
CA LYS A 159 -27.83 7.19 -5.97
C LYS A 159 -28.62 5.95 -5.60
N THR A 160 -28.52 4.92 -6.43
CA THR A 160 -29.19 3.64 -6.15
C THR A 160 -28.30 2.79 -5.26
N ASN A 161 -28.81 2.44 -4.09
CA ASN A 161 -28.12 1.59 -3.13
C ASN A 161 -29.10 0.67 -2.41
N ILE A 162 -28.57 -0.26 -1.63
CA ILE A 162 -29.31 -1.14 -0.74
C ILE A 162 -28.72 -1.00 0.66
N HIS A 163 -29.56 -1.12 1.68
CA HIS A 163 -29.15 -1.01 3.07
C HIS A 163 -29.42 -2.31 3.83
N LEU A 164 -28.36 -2.86 4.43
CA LEU A 164 -28.41 -4.09 5.21
C LEU A 164 -28.07 -3.79 6.66
N ASP A 165 -28.81 -4.39 7.60
CA ASP A 165 -28.43 -4.43 9.01
C ASP A 165 -27.90 -5.82 9.36
N TYR A 166 -26.73 -5.87 10.01
CA TYR A 166 -26.19 -7.10 10.58
C TYR A 166 -25.57 -6.83 11.93
N LYS A 167 -26.18 -7.40 12.98
CA LYS A 167 -25.71 -7.27 14.38
C LYS A 167 -25.56 -5.80 14.81
N GLY A 168 -26.47 -4.93 14.36
CA GLY A 168 -26.45 -3.50 14.68
C GLY A 168 -25.44 -2.68 13.87
N LYS A 169 -24.80 -3.27 12.86
CA LYS A 169 -23.98 -2.55 11.88
C LYS A 169 -24.74 -2.41 10.57
N GLU A 170 -24.92 -1.17 10.15
CA GLU A 170 -25.53 -0.83 8.86
C GLU A 170 -24.49 -0.82 7.73
N PHE A 171 -24.87 -1.39 6.59
CA PHE A 171 -24.09 -1.39 5.36
C PHE A 171 -24.89 -0.75 4.24
N ALA A 172 -24.40 0.36 3.69
CA ALA A 172 -24.92 0.96 2.46
C ALA A 172 -24.10 0.46 1.26
N ILE A 173 -24.74 -0.29 0.36
CA ILE A 173 -24.08 -0.94 -0.78
C ILE A 173 -24.64 -0.35 -2.07
N ASN A 174 -23.79 0.32 -2.85
CA ASN A 174 -24.15 0.89 -4.14
C ASN A 174 -24.48 -0.23 -5.13
N CYS A 175 -25.50 -0.04 -5.96
CA CYS A 175 -25.88 -1.01 -6.98
C CYS A 175 -26.56 -0.34 -8.18
N SER A 176 -26.67 -1.08 -9.28
CA SER A 176 -27.48 -0.66 -10.43
C SER A 176 -28.98 -0.69 -10.11
N ILE A 177 -29.76 0.07 -10.88
CA ILE A 177 -31.23 0.06 -10.81
C ILE A 177 -31.79 -1.36 -10.99
N ASN A 178 -31.25 -2.13 -11.94
CA ASN A 178 -31.69 -3.50 -12.20
C ASN A 178 -31.40 -4.44 -11.02
N GLN A 179 -30.28 -4.27 -10.32
CA GLN A 179 -29.98 -5.02 -9.11
C GLN A 179 -30.93 -4.63 -7.97
N ALA A 180 -31.18 -3.32 -7.77
CA ALA A 180 -32.13 -2.84 -6.77
C ALA A 180 -33.55 -3.38 -7.00
N ILE A 181 -34.04 -3.36 -8.24
CA ILE A 181 -35.36 -3.93 -8.59
C ILE A 181 -35.45 -5.42 -8.24
N LYS A 182 -34.38 -6.19 -8.52
CA LYS A 182 -34.35 -7.63 -8.21
C LYS A 182 -34.35 -7.88 -6.71
N ILE A 183 -33.53 -7.15 -5.95
CA ILE A 183 -33.37 -7.39 -4.52
C ILE A 183 -34.52 -6.80 -3.69
N ASN A 184 -35.23 -5.80 -4.20
CA ASN A 184 -36.38 -5.17 -3.53
C ASN A 184 -37.48 -6.18 -3.16
N LYS A 185 -37.57 -7.30 -3.89
CA LYS A 185 -38.48 -8.42 -3.57
C LYS A 185 -38.16 -9.10 -2.23
N LEU A 186 -36.98 -8.88 -1.68
CA LEU A 186 -36.47 -9.44 -0.44
C LEU A 186 -36.45 -8.41 0.70
N LEU A 187 -37.14 -7.27 0.54
CA LEU A 187 -37.20 -6.24 1.57
C LEU A 187 -37.70 -6.83 2.89
N TYR A 188 -37.04 -6.45 3.97
CA TYR A 188 -37.22 -6.95 5.34
C TYR A 188 -36.84 -8.41 5.58
N GLN A 189 -36.26 -9.10 4.59
CA GLN A 189 -35.78 -10.48 4.72
C GLN A 189 -34.26 -10.54 4.94
N GLN A 190 -33.80 -11.70 5.41
CA GLN A 190 -32.39 -12.04 5.44
C GLN A 190 -31.88 -12.19 3.99
N VAL A 191 -30.81 -11.48 3.67
CA VAL A 191 -30.14 -11.58 2.36
C VAL A 191 -28.65 -11.85 2.55
N TYR A 192 -28.05 -12.39 1.49
CA TYR A 192 -26.64 -12.71 1.42
C TYR A 192 -26.06 -12.04 0.18
N VAL A 193 -25.04 -11.21 0.35
CA VAL A 193 -24.49 -10.40 -0.73
C VAL A 193 -22.97 -10.51 -0.80
N CYS A 194 -22.45 -10.44 -2.01
CA CYS A 194 -21.04 -10.23 -2.28
C CYS A 194 -20.87 -8.79 -2.76
N ALA A 195 -19.94 -8.06 -2.15
CA ALA A 195 -19.69 -6.66 -2.47
C ALA A 195 -18.20 -6.38 -2.59
N LEU A 196 -17.85 -5.44 -3.46
CA LEU A 196 -16.52 -4.85 -3.56
C LEU A 196 -16.45 -3.72 -2.53
N LYS A 197 -15.68 -3.93 -1.47
CA LYS A 197 -15.36 -2.92 -0.46
C LYS A 197 -14.20 -2.07 -0.99
N LYS A 198 -14.35 -0.75 -1.02
CA LYS A 198 -13.30 0.22 -1.44
C LYS A 198 -13.06 1.22 -0.32
N TRP A 199 -11.79 1.42 0.07
CA TRP A 199 -11.41 2.40 1.09
C TRP A 199 -10.06 3.04 0.80
N LYS A 200 -9.82 4.21 1.39
CA LYS A 200 -8.52 4.89 1.43
C LYS A 200 -7.91 4.75 2.82
N PHE A 201 -6.60 4.95 2.96
CA PHE A 201 -5.97 5.13 4.27
C PHE A 201 -6.67 6.33 4.93
N GLU A 202 -7.37 6.11 6.04
CA GLU A 202 -8.21 7.10 6.77
C GLU A 202 -9.53 7.55 6.08
N GLY A 203 -9.94 6.89 4.98
CA GLY A 203 -11.18 7.21 4.28
C GLY A 203 -12.38 6.38 4.72
N GLN A 204 -13.59 6.90 4.47
CA GLN A 204 -14.83 6.14 4.64
C GLN A 204 -14.87 4.94 3.68
N GLU A 205 -15.30 3.78 4.20
CA GLU A 205 -15.51 2.58 3.41
C GLU A 205 -16.73 2.76 2.50
N THR A 206 -16.60 2.33 1.25
CA THR A 206 -17.71 2.27 0.29
C THR A 206 -17.88 0.84 -0.20
N TYR A 207 -19.11 0.44 -0.49
CA TYR A 207 -19.43 -0.90 -0.93
C TYR A 207 -20.16 -0.84 -2.27
N GLU A 208 -19.80 -1.74 -3.19
CA GLU A 208 -20.43 -1.86 -4.51
C GLU A 208 -20.88 -3.32 -4.73
N LEU A 209 -22.14 -3.51 -5.11
CA LEU A 209 -22.74 -4.84 -5.20
C LEU A 209 -22.19 -5.64 -6.39
N ILE A 210 -21.59 -6.79 -6.09
CA ILE A 210 -21.14 -7.77 -7.09
C ILE A 210 -22.26 -8.77 -7.40
N ASP A 211 -22.77 -9.45 -6.38
CA ASP A 211 -23.85 -10.44 -6.56
C ASP A 211 -24.71 -10.63 -5.29
N THR A 212 -25.87 -11.26 -5.46
CA THR A 212 -26.84 -11.56 -4.42
C THR A 212 -27.17 -13.05 -4.42
N TYR A 213 -27.26 -13.65 -3.23
CA TYR A 213 -27.56 -15.06 -3.06
C TYR A 213 -28.83 -15.24 -2.24
N LEU A 214 -29.74 -16.08 -2.74
CA LEU A 214 -30.98 -16.44 -2.04
C LEU A 214 -30.75 -17.55 -1.01
N LEU A 215 -29.82 -18.46 -1.30
CA LEU A 215 -29.58 -19.65 -0.49
C LEU A 215 -28.24 -19.51 0.28
N PRO A 216 -28.24 -19.71 1.62
CA PRO A 216 -27.03 -19.61 2.43
C PRO A 216 -25.94 -20.59 2.00
N GLY A 217 -26.32 -21.80 1.53
CA GLY A 217 -25.36 -22.80 1.05
C GLY A 217 -24.58 -22.34 -0.19
N VAL A 218 -25.25 -21.64 -1.12
CA VAL A 218 -24.61 -21.09 -2.31
C VAL A 218 -23.68 -19.93 -1.92
N PHE A 219 -24.12 -19.05 -1.01
CA PHE A 219 -23.28 -17.98 -0.47
C PHE A 219 -21.99 -18.54 0.17
N ARG A 220 -22.12 -19.55 1.05
CA ARG A 220 -20.96 -20.19 1.70
C ARG A 220 -20.04 -20.86 0.69
N LYS A 221 -20.57 -21.53 -0.33
CA LYS A 221 -19.77 -22.12 -1.41
C LYS A 221 -18.84 -21.09 -2.06
N TYR A 222 -19.37 -19.94 -2.48
CA TYR A 222 -18.56 -18.90 -3.13
C TYR A 222 -17.64 -18.15 -2.18
N LYS A 223 -18.08 -17.93 -0.93
CA LYS A 223 -17.23 -17.36 0.11
C LYS A 223 -16.00 -18.23 0.37
N ASN A 224 -16.20 -19.53 0.57
CA ASN A 224 -15.13 -20.47 0.85
C ASN A 224 -14.18 -20.61 -0.35
N PHE A 225 -14.72 -20.66 -1.57
CA PHE A 225 -13.91 -20.69 -2.79
C PHE A 225 -13.05 -19.42 -2.95
N TYR A 226 -13.61 -18.24 -2.71
CA TYR A 226 -12.82 -17.00 -2.77
C TYR A 226 -11.74 -16.96 -1.69
N GLN A 227 -12.06 -17.41 -0.47
CA GLN A 227 -11.11 -17.47 0.64
C GLN A 227 -9.95 -18.45 0.35
N SER A 228 -10.23 -19.64 -0.19
CA SER A 228 -9.17 -20.61 -0.53
C SER A 228 -8.18 -20.08 -1.55
N ILE A 229 -8.63 -19.23 -2.48
CA ILE A 229 -7.74 -18.59 -3.48
C ILE A 229 -6.95 -17.43 -2.86
N LYS A 230 -7.56 -16.69 -1.93
CA LYS A 230 -6.95 -15.53 -1.29
C LYS A 230 -5.88 -15.91 -0.26
N GLU A 231 -6.08 -17.03 0.43
CA GLU A 231 -5.17 -17.52 1.48
C GLU A 231 -3.98 -18.32 0.93
N ASP A 232 -4.05 -18.74 -0.33
CA ASP A 232 -3.00 -19.50 -1.01
C ASP A 232 -2.13 -18.58 -1.88
N ASP A 233 -0.91 -18.33 -1.42
CA ASP A 233 0.11 -17.56 -2.14
C ASP A 233 0.92 -18.39 -3.14
N SER A 234 0.65 -19.70 -3.24
CA SER A 234 1.33 -20.61 -4.16
C SER A 234 0.70 -20.61 -5.56
N LEU A 235 1.32 -21.35 -6.49
CA LEU A 235 0.75 -21.58 -7.82
C LEU A 235 -0.48 -22.50 -7.79
N GLU A 236 -0.72 -23.24 -6.70
CA GLU A 236 -1.83 -24.20 -6.55
C GLU A 236 -3.19 -23.49 -6.61
N ARG A 237 -3.26 -22.21 -6.23
CA ARG A 237 -4.49 -21.40 -6.37
C ARG A 237 -5.03 -21.37 -7.80
N PHE A 238 -4.17 -21.47 -8.81
CA PHE A 238 -4.60 -21.50 -10.22
C PHE A 238 -5.22 -22.86 -10.59
N ASP A 239 -4.73 -23.95 -10.01
CA ASP A 239 -5.31 -25.28 -10.17
C ASP A 239 -6.70 -25.34 -9.51
N ILE A 240 -6.85 -24.75 -8.32
CA ILE A 240 -8.16 -24.63 -7.65
C ILE A 240 -9.19 -23.93 -8.54
N ILE A 241 -8.79 -22.82 -9.19
CA ILE A 241 -9.65 -22.08 -10.11
C ILE A 241 -10.00 -22.94 -11.33
N HIS A 242 -9.00 -23.54 -11.95
CA HIS A 242 -9.16 -24.36 -13.14
C HIS A 242 -10.12 -25.53 -12.87
N ASP A 243 -9.88 -26.29 -11.82
CA ASP A 243 -10.67 -27.46 -11.44
C ASP A 243 -12.11 -27.06 -11.08
N ASN A 244 -12.29 -25.92 -10.42
CA ASN A 244 -13.63 -25.40 -10.15
C ASN A 244 -14.40 -25.11 -11.45
N VAL A 245 -13.76 -24.43 -12.40
CA VAL A 245 -14.37 -24.13 -13.71
C VAL A 245 -14.70 -25.42 -14.46
N VAL A 246 -13.75 -26.35 -14.56
CA VAL A 246 -13.97 -27.64 -15.24
C VAL A 246 -15.13 -28.39 -14.59
N SER A 247 -15.18 -28.44 -13.26
CA SER A 247 -16.28 -29.10 -12.54
C SER A 247 -17.65 -28.47 -12.83
N ILE A 248 -17.72 -27.18 -13.14
CA ILE A 248 -18.96 -26.50 -13.52
C ILE A 248 -19.35 -26.84 -14.97
N ILE A 249 -18.37 -26.95 -15.86
CA ILE A 249 -18.57 -27.29 -17.28
C ILE A 249 -19.02 -28.74 -17.44
N GLU A 250 -18.41 -29.67 -16.68
CA GLU A 250 -18.63 -31.12 -16.80
C GLU A 250 -19.93 -31.60 -16.12
N LYS A 251 -20.56 -30.78 -15.29
CA LYS A 251 -21.88 -31.10 -14.72
C LYS A 251 -22.90 -31.32 -15.85
N ARG A 252 -23.74 -32.35 -15.70
CA ARG A 252 -24.84 -32.64 -16.64
C ARG A 252 -25.77 -31.42 -16.71
N GLY A 253 -25.68 -30.71 -17.83
CA GLY A 253 -26.34 -29.42 -18.02
C GLY A 253 -25.45 -28.29 -17.50
N LEU A 254 -24.89 -27.51 -18.43
CA LEU A 254 -24.06 -26.35 -18.14
C LEU A 254 -24.75 -25.42 -17.11
N ASP A 255 -24.18 -25.30 -15.91
CA ASP A 255 -24.69 -24.42 -14.86
C ASP A 255 -24.22 -22.98 -15.13
N VAL A 256 -24.89 -22.34 -16.09
CA VAL A 256 -24.64 -20.96 -16.49
C VAL A 256 -24.68 -19.99 -15.29
N PRO A 257 -25.66 -20.07 -14.35
CA PRO A 257 -25.63 -19.26 -13.13
C PRO A 257 -24.33 -19.34 -12.35
N ASP A 258 -23.75 -20.53 -12.20
CA ASP A 258 -22.51 -20.71 -11.44
C ASP A 258 -21.29 -20.12 -12.16
N ILE A 259 -21.25 -20.18 -13.50
CA ILE A 259 -20.22 -19.50 -14.31
C ILE A 259 -20.33 -17.98 -14.14
N PHE A 260 -21.54 -17.43 -14.22
CA PHE A 260 -21.75 -16.00 -14.08
C PHE A 260 -21.29 -15.48 -12.71
N ARG A 261 -21.61 -16.20 -11.64
CA ARG A 261 -21.17 -15.85 -10.28
C ARG A 261 -19.65 -15.85 -10.17
N LEU A 262 -19.00 -16.89 -10.70
CA LEU A 262 -17.54 -16.98 -10.71
C LEU A 262 -16.92 -15.79 -11.45
N MET A 263 -17.40 -15.49 -12.65
CA MET A 263 -16.84 -14.40 -13.46
C MET A 263 -17.07 -13.03 -12.84
N ARG A 264 -18.25 -12.79 -12.23
CA ARG A 264 -18.55 -11.52 -11.55
C ARG A 264 -17.64 -11.26 -10.35
N LEU A 265 -17.24 -12.30 -9.61
CA LEU A 265 -16.27 -12.14 -8.52
C LEU A 265 -14.98 -11.49 -9.00
N TYR A 266 -14.54 -11.78 -10.22
CA TYR A 266 -13.29 -11.25 -10.77
C TYR A 266 -13.48 -10.21 -11.88
N ASN A 267 -14.69 -9.66 -12.01
CA ASN A 267 -14.98 -8.61 -12.99
C ASN A 267 -14.81 -7.21 -12.37
N HIS A 268 -13.61 -6.91 -11.84
CA HIS A 268 -13.28 -5.59 -11.32
C HIS A 268 -11.82 -5.21 -11.64
N PRO A 269 -11.48 -3.91 -11.71
CA PRO A 269 -10.16 -3.45 -12.19
C PRO A 269 -8.95 -3.93 -11.37
N GLN A 270 -9.15 -4.32 -10.12
CA GLN A 270 -8.09 -4.80 -9.22
C GLN A 270 -8.01 -6.33 -9.13
N SER A 271 -8.77 -7.07 -9.92
CA SER A 271 -8.63 -8.53 -9.96
C SER A 271 -7.23 -8.92 -10.44
N ASP A 272 -6.65 -9.96 -9.82
CA ASP A 272 -5.36 -10.52 -10.22
C ASP A 272 -5.43 -10.99 -11.69
N LYS A 273 -4.54 -10.45 -12.53
CA LYS A 273 -4.54 -10.76 -13.97
C LYS A 273 -4.30 -12.24 -14.26
N GLY A 274 -3.50 -12.92 -13.45
CA GLY A 274 -3.28 -14.36 -13.53
C GLY A 274 -4.57 -15.12 -13.25
N ILE A 275 -5.31 -14.75 -12.19
CA ILE A 275 -6.60 -15.38 -11.87
C ILE A 275 -7.60 -15.18 -13.01
N VAL A 276 -7.72 -13.93 -13.50
CA VAL A 276 -8.59 -13.60 -14.63
C VAL A 276 -8.22 -14.42 -15.87
N GLN A 277 -6.93 -14.53 -16.17
CA GLN A 277 -6.43 -15.31 -17.29
C GLN A 277 -6.75 -16.81 -17.14
N THR A 278 -6.56 -17.39 -15.96
CA THR A 278 -6.90 -18.79 -15.68
C THR A 278 -8.38 -19.07 -15.87
N ILE A 279 -9.26 -18.18 -15.38
CA ILE A 279 -10.72 -18.27 -15.60
C ILE A 279 -11.04 -18.25 -17.10
N LEU A 280 -10.47 -17.30 -17.86
CA LEU A 280 -10.72 -17.16 -19.29
C LEU A 280 -10.18 -18.33 -20.12
N MET A 281 -9.06 -18.92 -19.70
CA MET A 281 -8.47 -20.11 -20.32
C MET A 281 -9.35 -21.33 -20.09
N ALA A 282 -9.78 -21.56 -18.86
CA ALA A 282 -10.67 -22.68 -18.52
C ALA A 282 -12.05 -22.54 -19.17
N LEU A 283 -12.57 -21.32 -19.29
CA LEU A 283 -13.85 -21.02 -19.98
C LEU A 283 -13.73 -20.88 -21.51
N LYS A 284 -12.56 -21.09 -22.10
CA LYS A 284 -12.34 -20.97 -23.56
C LYS A 284 -13.35 -21.76 -24.40
N PRO A 285 -13.78 -23.00 -24.03
CA PRO A 285 -14.82 -23.73 -24.77
C PRO A 285 -16.16 -22.98 -24.86
N LEU A 286 -16.46 -22.12 -23.89
CA LEU A 286 -17.73 -21.40 -23.79
C LEU A 286 -17.68 -19.97 -24.34
N ARG A 287 -16.54 -19.54 -24.90
CA ARG A 287 -16.35 -18.18 -25.41
C ARG A 287 -17.43 -17.73 -26.42
N ARG A 288 -17.97 -18.66 -27.21
CA ARG A 288 -19.02 -18.40 -28.21
C ARG A 288 -20.42 -18.82 -27.76
N HIS A 289 -20.57 -19.31 -26.53
CA HIS A 289 -21.88 -19.71 -26.01
C HIS A 289 -22.75 -18.46 -25.81
N GLU A 290 -23.96 -18.46 -26.38
CA GLU A 290 -24.86 -17.29 -26.46
C GLU A 290 -25.03 -16.57 -25.12
N ARG A 291 -25.21 -17.35 -24.04
CA ARG A 291 -25.42 -16.79 -22.70
C ARG A 291 -24.15 -16.32 -21.99
N VAL A 292 -22.96 -16.77 -22.37
CA VAL A 292 -21.71 -16.53 -21.61
C VAL A 292 -20.78 -15.54 -22.32
N SER A 293 -20.92 -15.40 -23.64
CA SER A 293 -20.02 -14.60 -24.49
C SER A 293 -19.87 -13.14 -24.04
N GLY A 294 -20.95 -12.49 -23.57
CA GLY A 294 -20.92 -11.09 -23.13
C GLY A 294 -20.01 -10.88 -21.92
N ILE A 295 -20.27 -11.61 -20.82
CA ILE A 295 -19.44 -11.51 -19.60
C ILE A 295 -18.00 -12.00 -19.83
N TYR A 296 -17.79 -12.93 -20.77
CA TYR A 296 -16.43 -13.34 -21.18
C TYR A 296 -15.65 -12.19 -21.80
N GLN A 297 -16.30 -11.39 -22.65
CA GLN A 297 -15.66 -10.23 -23.27
C GLN A 297 -15.40 -9.11 -22.26
N GLU A 298 -16.34 -8.87 -21.33
CA GLU A 298 -16.15 -7.92 -20.22
C GLU A 298 -14.92 -8.30 -19.37
N LEU A 299 -14.84 -9.55 -18.95
CA LEU A 299 -13.74 -10.04 -18.14
C LEU A 299 -12.40 -10.00 -18.92
N ALA A 300 -12.41 -10.35 -20.22
CA ALA A 300 -11.23 -10.26 -21.07
C ALA A 300 -10.74 -8.82 -21.30
N ALA A 301 -11.61 -7.82 -21.17
CA ALA A 301 -11.22 -6.41 -21.29
C ALA A 301 -10.31 -5.96 -20.14
N LEU A 302 -10.36 -6.61 -18.97
CA LEU A 302 -9.50 -6.31 -17.82
C LEU A 302 -8.03 -6.69 -18.03
N LEU A 303 -7.74 -7.55 -19.03
CA LEU A 303 -6.38 -7.97 -19.36
C LEU A 303 -5.66 -7.03 -20.32
N LYS A 304 -6.38 -6.10 -20.97
CA LYS A 304 -5.82 -5.11 -21.89
C LYS A 304 -5.22 -3.93 -21.13
#